data_AF-A0A0J8VLD2-F1
#
_entry.id   AF-A0A0J8VLD2-F1
#
_cell.length_a   1.000
_cell.length_b   1.000
_cell.length_c   1.000
_cell.angle_alpha   90.00
_cell.angle_beta   90.00
_cell.angle_gamma   90.00
#
_symmetry.space_group_name_H-M   'P 1'
#
loop_
_entity.id
_entity.type
_entity.pdbx_description
1 polymer ?
#
loop_
_entity_poly.entity_id
_entity_poly.type
_entity_poly.pdbx_seq_one_letter_code
_entity_poly.pdbx_strand_id
1 'polypeptide(L)'
;MNATTTLHGAPLEWGHGPRVFEVFLEPTCPFSVKAFNKLEALLDHVGEEKVTVKIRLQSQPWHLFSGVIVRYILAASTLPEGKAAAWKVMKAVGDHREEFEFTDHCRGPNMDATPHQIMQRIERYSGVNVDEPFARAELQQLIKWHCKYARQNGIHVSPTFMVNGLVQPDLGSGDDISVWAERILA
;
A
#
# COMPACT_ATOMS: atom_id res chain seq x y z
N MET A 1 16.11 -18.26 -26.78
CA MET A 1 16.29 -17.19 -25.77
C MET A 1 14.93 -16.56 -25.55
N ASN A 2 14.20 -16.97 -24.51
CA ASN A 2 12.90 -16.36 -24.22
C ASN A 2 13.17 -14.92 -23.79
N ALA A 3 12.61 -13.96 -24.52
CA ALA A 3 12.62 -12.57 -24.10
C ALA A 3 11.91 -12.51 -22.74
N THR A 4 12.66 -12.28 -21.67
CA THR A 4 12.08 -12.05 -20.35
C THR A 4 11.29 -10.75 -20.43
N THR A 5 9.97 -10.85 -20.57
CA THR A 5 9.07 -9.69 -20.62
C THR A 5 9.30 -8.81 -19.40
N THR A 6 9.62 -7.53 -19.59
CA THR A 6 9.84 -6.57 -18.51
C THR A 6 8.67 -6.57 -17.53
N LEU A 7 8.97 -6.70 -16.24
CA LEU A 7 7.98 -6.69 -15.16
C LEU A 7 7.40 -5.29 -15.01
N HIS A 8 6.11 -5.16 -15.29
CA HIS A 8 5.37 -3.91 -15.15
C HIS A 8 4.33 -4.06 -14.05
N GLY A 9 4.42 -3.23 -12.99
CA GLY A 9 3.40 -3.17 -11.95
C GLY A 9 2.30 -2.19 -12.33
N ALA A 10 1.05 -2.63 -12.25
CA ALA A 10 -0.10 -1.75 -12.39
C ALA A 10 -0.04 -0.63 -11.33
N PRO A 11 -0.23 0.65 -11.70
CA PRO A 11 -0.31 1.73 -10.74
C PRO A 11 -1.42 1.49 -9.70
N LEU A 12 -1.13 1.78 -8.42
CA LEU A 12 -2.10 1.71 -7.34
C LEU A 12 -2.97 2.98 -7.32
N GLU A 13 -3.78 3.16 -8.37
CA GLU A 13 -4.55 4.37 -8.64
C GLU A 13 -6.00 4.01 -9.02
N TRP A 14 -6.99 4.73 -8.48
CA TRP A 14 -8.43 4.54 -8.73
C TRP A 14 -9.12 5.88 -9.00
N GLY A 15 -10.14 5.86 -9.85
CA GLY A 15 -10.70 7.07 -10.46
C GLY A 15 -9.83 7.68 -11.55
N HIS A 16 -10.32 8.75 -12.15
CA HIS A 16 -9.71 9.42 -13.31
C HIS A 16 -9.98 10.93 -13.33
N GLY A 17 -10.47 11.48 -12.22
CA GLY A 17 -10.71 12.91 -12.09
C GLY A 17 -9.43 13.72 -11.93
N PRO A 18 -9.49 15.03 -12.19
CA PRO A 18 -8.31 15.89 -12.28
C PRO A 18 -7.66 16.20 -10.92
N ARG A 19 -8.40 16.05 -9.81
CA ARG A 19 -7.85 16.24 -8.46
C ARG A 19 -7.15 14.96 -8.02
N VAL A 20 -5.92 15.07 -7.55
CA VAL A 20 -5.15 13.91 -7.11
C VAL A 20 -5.14 13.86 -5.58
N PHE A 21 -5.63 12.75 -5.02
CA PHE A 21 -5.54 12.45 -3.59
C PHE A 21 -4.57 11.29 -3.38
N GLU A 22 -3.41 11.55 -2.79
CA GLU A 22 -2.42 10.50 -2.51
C GLU A 22 -2.41 10.17 -1.02
N VAL A 23 -2.35 8.88 -0.72
CA VAL A 23 -2.29 8.39 0.66
C VAL A 23 -1.08 7.47 0.81
N PHE A 24 -0.19 7.83 1.73
CA PHE A 24 1.04 7.11 2.02
C PHE A 24 0.77 6.10 3.13
N LEU A 25 0.75 4.81 2.80
CA LEU A 25 0.30 3.74 3.70
C LEU A 25 1.42 2.76 4.01
N GLU A 26 1.60 2.46 5.30
CA GLU A 26 2.38 1.31 5.75
C GLU A 26 1.43 0.13 5.93
N PRO A 27 1.61 -0.99 5.20
CA PRO A 27 0.63 -2.08 5.17
C PRO A 27 0.20 -2.65 6.53
N THR A 28 1.08 -2.61 7.52
CA THR A 28 0.80 -3.16 8.85
C THR A 28 0.56 -2.10 9.95
N CYS A 29 0.59 -0.82 9.60
CA CYS A 29 0.30 0.26 10.55
C CYS A 29 -1.21 0.32 10.85
N PRO A 30 -1.62 0.31 12.14
CA PRO A 30 -3.05 0.34 12.48
C PRO A 30 -3.75 1.59 11.94
N PHE A 31 -3.08 2.74 11.93
CA PHE A 31 -3.64 3.98 11.36
C PHE A 31 -3.72 3.94 9.83
N SER A 32 -2.75 3.30 9.16
CA SER A 32 -2.80 3.10 7.71
C SER A 32 -3.91 2.14 7.31
N VAL A 33 -4.10 1.03 8.04
CA VAL A 33 -5.22 0.09 7.82
C VAL A 33 -6.56 0.81 7.99
N LYS A 34 -6.70 1.65 9.03
CA LYS A 34 -7.90 2.46 9.24
C LYS A 34 -8.18 3.40 8.06
N ALA A 35 -7.15 4.06 7.51
CA ALA A 35 -7.31 4.93 6.36
C ALA A 35 -7.63 4.16 5.07
N PHE A 36 -6.91 3.06 4.82
CA PHE A 36 -7.11 2.16 3.68
C PHE A 36 -8.57 1.70 3.56
N ASN A 37 -9.15 1.25 4.67
CA ASN A 37 -10.53 0.74 4.71
C ASN A 37 -11.61 1.81 4.41
N LYS A 38 -11.25 3.08 4.29
CA LYS A 38 -12.18 4.18 3.94
C LYS A 38 -12.07 4.63 2.48
N LEU A 39 -11.06 4.18 1.73
CA LEU A 39 -10.76 4.74 0.40
C LEU A 39 -11.83 4.41 -0.65
N GLU A 40 -12.45 3.24 -0.59
CA GLU A 40 -13.54 2.86 -1.50
C GLU A 40 -14.77 3.76 -1.28
N ALA A 41 -15.21 3.89 -0.02
CA ALA A 41 -16.31 4.78 0.35
C ALA A 41 -16.02 6.27 0.03
N LEU A 42 -14.76 6.71 0.17
CA LEU A 42 -14.35 8.05 -0.25
C LEU A 42 -14.51 8.23 -1.76
N LEU A 43 -14.02 7.27 -2.55
CA LEU A 43 -14.09 7.32 -4.01
C LEU A 43 -15.55 7.33 -4.48
N ASP A 44 -16.41 6.51 -3.90
CA ASP A 44 -17.85 6.50 -4.16
C ASP A 44 -18.51 7.83 -3.80
N HIS A 45 -18.12 8.43 -2.67
CA HIS A 45 -18.68 9.69 -2.19
C HIS A 45 -18.29 10.89 -3.06
N VAL A 46 -17.02 10.99 -3.45
CA VAL A 46 -16.49 12.11 -4.25
C VAL A 46 -16.84 11.93 -5.74
N GLY A 47 -16.76 10.71 -6.23
CA GLY A 47 -16.95 10.31 -7.62
C GLY A 47 -15.65 10.24 -8.42
N GLU A 48 -15.49 9.15 -9.17
CA GLU A 48 -14.29 8.85 -9.99
C GLU A 48 -13.95 9.94 -11.02
N GLU A 49 -14.94 10.69 -11.51
CA GLU A 49 -14.76 11.80 -12.45
C GLU A 49 -14.12 13.05 -11.81
N LYS A 50 -14.16 13.16 -10.47
CA LYS A 50 -13.67 14.34 -9.75
C LYS A 50 -12.30 14.13 -9.12
N VAL A 51 -11.98 12.90 -8.73
CA VAL A 51 -10.75 12.55 -8.03
C VAL A 51 -10.06 11.32 -8.62
N THR A 52 -8.73 11.34 -8.61
CA THR A 52 -7.88 10.16 -8.74
C THR A 52 -7.23 9.89 -7.37
N VAL A 53 -7.57 8.77 -6.74
CA VAL A 53 -6.99 8.30 -5.47
C VAL A 53 -5.77 7.43 -5.76
N LYS A 54 -4.64 7.72 -5.11
CA LYS A 54 -3.37 7.00 -5.31
C LYS A 54 -2.84 6.48 -3.98
N ILE A 55 -2.50 5.19 -3.93
CA ILE A 55 -1.81 4.60 -2.78
C ILE A 55 -0.31 4.61 -3.04
N ARG A 56 0.44 5.13 -2.05
CA ARG A 56 1.91 5.07 -2.03
C ARG A 56 2.33 4.22 -0.84
N LEU A 57 3.10 3.16 -1.08
CA LEU A 57 3.59 2.29 -0.01
C LEU A 57 4.72 2.98 0.76
N GLN A 58 4.46 3.33 2.01
CA GLN A 58 5.39 3.98 2.94
C GLN A 58 5.97 2.91 3.88
N SER A 59 7.04 2.25 3.44
CA SER A 59 7.69 1.20 4.23
C SER A 59 8.37 1.77 5.48
N GLN A 60 7.90 1.41 6.67
CA GLN A 60 8.45 1.89 7.94
C GLN A 60 9.52 0.93 8.48
N PRO A 61 10.76 1.40 8.75
CA PRO A 61 11.85 0.52 9.19
C PRO A 61 11.64 -0.17 10.54
N TRP A 62 10.79 0.37 11.41
CA TRP A 62 10.45 -0.27 12.69
C TRP A 62 9.35 -1.34 12.55
N HIS A 63 8.72 -1.47 11.39
CA HIS A 63 7.81 -2.57 11.05
C HIS A 63 8.66 -3.64 10.34
N LEU A 64 9.21 -4.58 11.11
CA LEU A 64 10.40 -5.33 10.68
C LEU A 64 10.19 -6.19 9.42
N PHE A 65 8.94 -6.60 9.12
CA PHE A 65 8.60 -7.30 7.87
C PHE A 65 8.04 -6.41 6.75
N SER A 66 7.97 -5.09 6.94
CA SER A 66 7.41 -4.15 5.98
C SER A 66 8.02 -4.31 4.57
N GLY A 67 9.34 -4.48 4.46
CA GLY A 67 9.99 -4.68 3.17
C GLY A 67 9.52 -5.94 2.42
N VAL A 68 9.26 -7.04 3.13
CA VAL A 68 8.73 -8.28 2.55
C VAL A 68 7.30 -8.08 2.08
N ILE A 69 6.47 -7.45 2.92
CA ILE A 69 5.05 -7.23 2.65
C ILE A 69 4.85 -6.23 1.50
N VAL A 70 5.59 -5.12 1.48
CA VAL A 70 5.60 -4.14 0.38
C VAL A 70 6.04 -4.79 -0.92
N ARG A 71 7.08 -5.63 -0.91
CA ARG A 71 7.50 -6.39 -2.09
C ARG A 71 6.39 -7.32 -2.58
N TYR A 72 5.68 -7.99 -1.67
CA TYR A 72 4.55 -8.85 -2.03
C TYR A 72 3.40 -8.09 -2.69
N ILE A 73 3.00 -6.94 -2.13
CA ILE A 73 1.95 -6.09 -2.70
C ILE A 73 2.34 -5.63 -4.12
N LEU A 74 3.59 -5.23 -4.33
CA LEU A 74 4.07 -4.81 -5.64
C LEU A 74 4.21 -5.99 -6.61
N ALA A 75 4.57 -7.18 -6.14
CA ALA A 75 4.54 -8.40 -6.96
C ALA A 75 3.11 -8.71 -7.42
N ALA A 76 2.12 -8.61 -6.51
CA ALA A 76 0.71 -8.78 -6.85
C ALA A 76 0.24 -7.76 -7.90
N SER A 77 0.75 -6.52 -7.85
CA SER A 77 0.42 -5.49 -8.85
C SER A 77 0.90 -5.82 -10.27
N THR A 78 1.79 -6.80 -10.45
CA THR A 78 2.32 -7.21 -11.76
C THR A 78 1.53 -8.36 -12.40
N LEU A 79 0.60 -8.96 -11.65
CA LEU A 79 -0.29 -10.00 -12.14
C LEU A 79 -1.32 -9.42 -13.13
N PRO A 80 -2.01 -10.24 -13.93
CA PRO A 80 -3.07 -9.78 -14.85
C PRO A 80 -4.16 -8.95 -14.16
N GLU A 81 -4.52 -9.27 -12.91
CA GLU A 81 -5.49 -8.52 -12.11
C GLU A 81 -4.95 -7.18 -11.58
N GLY A 82 -3.62 -6.96 -11.68
CA GLY A 82 -2.95 -5.70 -11.38
C GLY A 82 -3.27 -5.14 -10.00
N LYS A 83 -3.74 -3.89 -9.98
CA LYS A 83 -4.10 -3.18 -8.73
C LYS A 83 -5.18 -3.90 -7.91
N ALA A 84 -6.04 -4.71 -8.53
CA ALA A 84 -7.05 -5.48 -7.80
C ALA A 84 -6.43 -6.62 -6.98
N ALA A 85 -5.39 -7.30 -7.50
CA ALA A 85 -4.61 -8.26 -6.72
C ALA A 85 -3.84 -7.58 -5.59
N ALA A 86 -3.21 -6.44 -5.86
CA ALA A 86 -2.54 -5.65 -4.83
C ALA A 86 -3.50 -5.20 -3.72
N TRP A 87 -4.72 -4.79 -4.06
CA TRP A 87 -5.77 -4.44 -3.09
C TRP A 87 -6.15 -5.63 -2.21
N LYS A 88 -6.39 -6.82 -2.79
CA LYS A 88 -6.68 -8.05 -2.02
C LYS A 88 -5.59 -8.37 -1.03
N VAL A 89 -4.31 -8.24 -1.42
CA VAL A 89 -3.17 -8.43 -0.52
C VAL A 89 -3.18 -7.41 0.61
N MET A 90 -3.32 -6.12 0.31
CA MET A 90 -3.37 -5.07 1.34
C MET A 90 -4.52 -5.30 2.32
N LYS A 91 -5.71 -5.69 1.83
CA LYS A 91 -6.88 -6.02 2.66
C LYS A 91 -6.61 -7.22 3.56
N ALA A 92 -6.07 -8.31 3.02
CA ALA A 92 -5.74 -9.52 3.78
C ALA A 92 -4.72 -9.25 4.89
N VAL A 93 -3.68 -8.45 4.59
CA VAL A 93 -2.69 -8.01 5.58
C VAL A 93 -3.33 -7.12 6.64
N GLY A 94 -4.15 -6.16 6.24
CA GLY A 94 -4.84 -5.26 7.17
C GLY A 94 -5.82 -5.98 8.10
N ASP A 95 -6.55 -6.97 7.59
CA ASP A 95 -7.52 -7.74 8.37
C ASP A 95 -6.86 -8.67 9.40
N HIS A 96 -5.64 -9.15 9.11
CA HIS A 96 -4.86 -10.01 10.01
C HIS A 96 -3.58 -9.30 10.50
N ARG A 97 -3.64 -7.97 10.65
CA ARG A 97 -2.49 -7.08 10.89
C ARG A 97 -1.52 -7.58 11.97
N GLU A 98 -2.07 -8.05 13.09
CA GLU A 98 -1.27 -8.50 14.24
C GLU A 98 -0.41 -9.72 13.92
N GLU A 99 -0.83 -10.56 12.97
CA GLU A 99 -0.04 -11.70 12.51
C GLU A 99 1.12 -11.29 11.58
N PHE A 100 1.14 -10.05 11.10
CA PHE A 100 2.20 -9.53 10.24
C PHE A 100 3.13 -8.54 10.94
N GLU A 101 2.89 -8.27 12.23
CA GLU A 101 3.67 -7.35 13.04
C GLU A 101 4.37 -8.02 14.22
N PHE A 102 5.23 -7.23 14.86
CA PHE A 102 5.90 -7.59 16.10
C PHE A 102 5.22 -6.85 17.24
N THR A 103 4.99 -7.53 18.36
CA THR A 103 4.54 -6.87 19.58
C THR A 103 5.58 -5.81 19.97
N ASP A 104 5.13 -4.58 20.19
CA ASP A 104 5.97 -3.41 20.46
C ASP A 104 7.14 -3.25 19.46
N HIS A 105 6.94 -3.69 18.21
CA HIS A 105 7.93 -3.62 17.13
C HIS A 105 9.26 -4.36 17.41
N CYS A 106 9.31 -5.29 18.36
CA CYS A 106 10.57 -5.91 18.79
C CYS A 106 10.49 -7.37 19.27
N ARG A 107 9.29 -7.94 19.47
CA ARG A 107 9.15 -9.30 20.01
C ARG A 107 7.90 -10.01 19.47
N GLY A 108 7.73 -11.26 19.87
CA GLY A 108 6.57 -12.09 19.53
C GLY A 108 6.90 -13.17 18.49
N PRO A 109 5.88 -13.94 18.04
CA PRO A 109 6.08 -15.14 17.22
C PRO A 109 6.78 -14.89 15.89
N ASN A 110 6.69 -13.66 15.36
CA ASN A 110 7.32 -13.27 14.11
C ASN A 110 8.85 -13.14 14.22
N MET A 111 9.44 -13.18 15.43
CA MET A 111 10.90 -13.29 15.61
C MET A 111 11.49 -14.59 15.06
N ASP A 112 10.68 -15.66 15.03
CA ASP A 112 11.07 -16.97 14.51
C ASP A 112 10.54 -17.23 13.09
N ALA A 113 9.84 -16.25 12.50
CA ALA A 113 9.29 -16.37 11.16
C ALA A 113 10.34 -16.04 10.11
N THR A 114 10.32 -16.78 9.01
CA THR A 114 11.12 -16.50 7.81
C THR A 114 10.33 -15.62 6.84
N PRO A 115 10.99 -14.88 5.93
CA PRO A 115 10.31 -14.18 4.84
C PRO A 115 9.37 -15.09 4.03
N HIS A 116 9.76 -16.34 3.78
CA HIS A 116 8.94 -17.29 3.04
C HIS A 116 7.66 -17.67 3.80
N GLN A 117 7.73 -17.88 5.12
CA GLN A 117 6.53 -18.14 5.93
C GLN A 117 5.57 -16.94 5.97
N ILE A 118 6.10 -15.72 5.95
CA ILE A 118 5.28 -14.51 5.81
C ILE A 118 4.58 -14.49 4.44
N MET A 119 5.30 -14.79 3.35
CA MET A 119 4.71 -14.88 2.01
C MET A 119 3.57 -15.92 1.94
N GLN A 120 3.79 -17.13 2.48
CA GLN A 120 2.78 -18.19 2.53
C GLN A 120 1.54 -17.77 3.34
N ARG A 121 1.74 -17.01 4.43
CA ARG A 121 0.63 -16.49 5.25
C ARG A 121 -0.19 -15.45 4.47
N ILE A 122 0.47 -14.54 3.73
CA ILE A 122 -0.22 -13.57 2.86
C ILE A 122 -1.00 -14.30 1.75
N GLU A 123 -0.38 -15.28 1.10
CA GLU A 123 -1.04 -16.06 0.04
C GLU A 123 -2.29 -16.76 0.57
N ARG A 124 -2.18 -17.42 1.72
CA ARG A 124 -3.30 -18.11 2.37
C ARG A 124 -4.50 -17.19 2.66
N TYR A 125 -4.25 -15.95 3.10
CA TYR A 125 -5.34 -15.01 3.41
C TYR A 125 -5.86 -14.25 2.19
N SER A 126 -5.01 -13.96 1.21
CA SER A 126 -5.39 -13.17 0.03
C SER A 126 -5.86 -14.01 -1.16
N GLY A 127 -5.45 -15.28 -1.22
CA GLY A 127 -5.59 -16.15 -2.39
C GLY A 127 -4.76 -15.72 -3.60
N VAL A 128 -3.76 -14.84 -3.43
CA VAL A 128 -2.95 -14.29 -4.52
C VAL A 128 -1.55 -14.90 -4.48
N ASN A 129 -1.22 -15.81 -5.42
CA ASN A 129 0.16 -16.30 -5.54
C ASN A 129 1.03 -15.29 -6.29
N VAL A 130 2.22 -15.00 -5.74
CA VAL A 130 3.18 -14.06 -6.35
C VAL A 130 4.59 -14.63 -6.47
N ASP A 131 4.76 -15.96 -6.35
CA ASP A 131 6.10 -16.57 -6.25
C ASP A 131 7.01 -16.19 -7.41
N GLU A 132 6.49 -16.27 -8.65
CA GLU A 132 7.21 -15.92 -9.87
C GLU A 132 7.60 -14.43 -9.91
N PRO A 133 6.68 -13.45 -9.82
CA PRO A 133 7.06 -12.04 -9.83
C PRO A 133 7.88 -11.62 -8.60
N PHE A 134 7.65 -12.20 -7.43
CA PHE A 134 8.42 -11.91 -6.21
C PHE A 134 9.88 -12.33 -6.34
N ALA A 135 10.17 -13.41 -7.06
CA ALA A 135 11.53 -13.89 -7.31
C ALA A 135 12.31 -13.04 -8.33
N ARG A 136 11.65 -12.15 -9.09
CA ARG A 136 12.30 -11.34 -10.11
C ARG A 136 13.09 -10.17 -9.51
N ALA A 137 14.37 -10.08 -9.85
CA ALA A 137 15.27 -9.04 -9.32
C ALA A 137 14.79 -7.61 -9.66
N GLU A 138 14.25 -7.41 -10.86
CA GLU A 138 13.77 -6.11 -11.34
C GLU A 138 12.58 -5.53 -10.55
N LEU A 139 11.82 -6.36 -9.82
CA LEU A 139 10.73 -5.90 -8.94
C LEU A 139 11.20 -4.86 -7.91
N GLN A 140 12.50 -4.89 -7.55
CA GLN A 140 13.09 -3.89 -6.66
C GLN A 140 12.95 -2.45 -7.18
N GLN A 141 12.79 -2.24 -8.50
CA GLN A 141 12.62 -0.91 -9.06
C GLN A 141 11.30 -0.27 -8.63
N LEU A 142 10.22 -1.05 -8.51
CA LEU A 142 8.94 -0.55 -7.99
C LEU A 142 9.08 -0.15 -6.51
N ILE A 143 9.74 -0.98 -5.70
CA ILE A 143 9.99 -0.68 -4.28
C ILE A 143 10.81 0.62 -4.15
N LYS A 144 11.91 0.72 -4.92
CA LYS A 144 12.77 1.91 -4.94
C LYS A 144 12.01 3.15 -5.36
N TRP A 145 11.08 3.04 -6.32
CA TRP A 145 10.27 4.16 -6.78
C TRP A 145 9.38 4.70 -5.64
N HIS A 146 8.62 3.82 -4.96
CA HIS A 146 7.79 4.22 -3.83
C HIS A 146 8.62 4.88 -2.70
N CYS A 147 9.74 4.25 -2.31
CA CYS A 147 10.62 4.80 -1.30
C CYS A 147 11.24 6.15 -1.72
N LYS A 148 11.68 6.28 -2.98
CA LYS A 148 12.26 7.52 -3.50
C LYS A 148 11.24 8.65 -3.52
N TYR A 149 10.02 8.36 -3.99
CA TYR A 149 8.95 9.34 -4.06
C TYR A 149 8.53 9.82 -2.67
N ALA A 150 8.36 8.91 -1.72
CA ALA A 150 8.05 9.26 -0.34
C ALA A 150 9.16 10.11 0.31
N ARG A 151 10.43 9.71 0.15
CA ARG A 151 11.58 10.46 0.69
C ARG A 151 11.70 11.86 0.08
N GLN A 152 11.49 11.99 -1.22
CA GLN A 152 11.55 13.29 -1.91
C GLN A 152 10.48 14.26 -1.38
N ASN A 153 9.31 13.75 -0.99
CA ASN A 153 8.23 14.54 -0.42
C ASN A 153 8.29 14.65 1.11
N GLY A 154 9.35 14.17 1.76
CA GLY A 154 9.53 14.27 3.21
C GLY A 154 8.53 13.43 4.03
N ILE A 155 7.96 12.38 3.45
CA ILE A 155 6.96 11.55 4.12
C ILE A 155 7.63 10.71 5.22
N HIS A 156 7.17 10.91 6.46
CA HIS A 156 7.69 10.22 7.63
C HIS A 156 6.61 9.37 8.32
N VAL A 157 5.47 9.96 8.68
CA VAL A 157 4.38 9.28 9.39
C VAL A 157 3.44 8.57 8.43
N SER A 158 2.79 7.50 8.90
CA SER A 158 1.80 6.75 8.13
C SER A 158 0.47 6.63 8.91
N PRO A 159 -0.68 7.00 8.31
CA PRO A 159 -0.80 7.58 6.97
C PRO A 159 -0.35 9.05 6.92
N THR A 160 0.12 9.47 5.73
CA THR A 160 0.20 10.88 5.34
C THR A 160 -0.68 11.08 4.11
N PHE A 161 -1.37 12.22 4.02
CA PHE A 161 -2.27 12.56 2.91
C PHE A 161 -1.69 13.71 2.09
N MET A 162 -1.84 13.65 0.78
CA MET A 162 -1.53 14.74 -0.14
C MET A 162 -2.72 15.04 -1.04
N VAL A 163 -2.98 16.32 -1.29
CA VAL A 163 -3.92 16.79 -2.32
C VAL A 163 -3.16 17.61 -3.33
N ASN A 164 -3.27 17.25 -4.62
CA ASN A 164 -2.63 17.92 -5.75
C ASN A 164 -1.12 18.18 -5.53
N GLY A 165 -0.41 17.20 -4.95
CA GLY A 165 1.03 17.31 -4.71
C GLY A 165 1.43 18.05 -3.43
N LEU A 166 0.49 18.46 -2.57
CA LEU A 166 0.77 19.15 -1.30
C LEU A 166 0.32 18.31 -0.10
N VAL A 167 1.22 18.11 0.85
CA VAL A 167 0.95 17.42 2.13
C VAL A 167 -0.11 18.17 2.93
N GLN A 168 -1.07 17.42 3.47
CA GLN A 168 -2.17 17.91 4.30
C GLN A 168 -1.94 17.42 5.75
N PRO A 169 -1.16 18.15 6.57
CA PRO A 169 -0.72 17.68 7.88
C PRO A 169 -1.84 17.60 8.93
N ASP A 170 -2.96 18.26 8.67
CA ASP A 170 -4.13 18.32 9.52
C ASP A 170 -5.15 17.20 9.23
N LEU A 171 -4.97 16.43 8.15
CA LEU A 171 -5.77 15.24 7.88
C LEU A 171 -5.22 14.02 8.64
N GLY A 172 -6.12 13.21 9.18
CA GLY A 172 -5.82 12.00 9.93
C GLY A 172 -6.70 10.82 9.54
N SER A 173 -6.23 9.61 9.84
CA SER A 173 -7.04 8.38 9.68
C SER A 173 -8.32 8.38 10.55
N GLY A 174 -8.36 9.23 11.57
CA GLY A 174 -9.50 9.43 12.47
C GLY A 174 -10.70 10.09 11.80
N ASP A 175 -10.46 10.96 10.81
CA ASP A 175 -11.49 11.85 10.26
C ASP A 175 -12.60 11.09 9.53
N ASP A 176 -13.78 11.70 9.47
CA ASP A 176 -14.82 11.24 8.56
C ASP A 176 -14.40 11.46 7.09
N ILE A 177 -14.89 10.61 6.18
CA ILE A 177 -14.59 10.74 4.75
C ILE A 177 -15.08 12.08 4.18
N SER A 178 -16.08 12.72 4.79
CA SER A 178 -16.56 14.04 4.37
C SER A 178 -15.50 15.12 4.54
N VAL A 179 -14.65 15.03 5.57
CA VAL A 179 -13.55 15.98 5.81
C VAL A 179 -12.50 15.85 4.70
N TRP A 180 -12.19 14.62 4.30
CA TRP A 180 -11.28 14.37 3.18
C TRP A 180 -11.88 14.85 1.86
N ALA A 181 -13.17 14.60 1.63
CA ALA A 181 -13.88 15.04 0.44
C ALA A 181 -13.90 16.57 0.31
N GLU A 182 -14.16 17.29 1.41
CA GLU A 182 -14.10 18.76 1.45
C GLU A 182 -12.70 19.25 1.08
N ARG A 183 -11.65 18.64 1.64
CA ARG A 183 -10.27 19.01 1.32
C ARG A 183 -9.89 18.73 -0.14
N ILE A 184 -10.39 17.64 -0.71
CA ILE A 184 -10.15 17.28 -2.11
C ILE A 184 -10.84 18.28 -3.05
N LEU A 185 -12.07 18.68 -2.72
CA LEU A 185 -12.93 19.48 -3.60
C LEU A 185 -12.68 20.99 -3.52
N ALA A 186 -12.09 21.47 -2.43
CA ALA A 186 -11.61 22.85 -2.26
C ALA A 186 -10.67 23.28 -3.40
#